data_AF-A0A921H5A6-F1
#
_entry.id   AF-A0A921H5A6-F1
#
_cell.length_a   1.000
_cell.length_b   1.000
_cell.length_c   1.000
_cell.angle_alpha   90.00
_cell.angle_beta   90.00
_cell.angle_gamma   90.00
#
_symmetry.space_group_name_H-M   'P 1'
#
loop_
_entity.id
_entity.type
_entity.pdbx_description
1 polymer ?
#
loop_
_entity_poly.entity_id
_entity_poly.type
_entity_poly.pdbx_seq_one_letter_code
_entity_poly.pdbx_strand_id
1 'polypeptide(L)'
;MKLSYKQKLFIYFFIVFAAFTVVITFFQQNREKAYKTETLRTTLDDYSDIIARYVQQYHLINNGQMDSLKNVLVLMPSNLRLTIVDHDGKVLYDNSLDKEQGIENHLLRPEIQTALIQKTGTAIRLSKSTKVEYYYFAKDYMNYFIRVALPY
;
A
#
# COMPACT_ATOMS: atom_id res chain seq x y z
N MET A 1 -3.87 -52.31 -23.02
CA MET A 1 -2.78 -52.03 -23.98
C MET A 1 -1.48 -51.83 -23.22
N LYS A 2 -0.39 -52.51 -23.58
CA LYS A 2 0.94 -52.26 -23.01
C LYS A 2 1.55 -51.04 -23.73
N LEU A 3 1.95 -50.02 -22.97
CA LEU A 3 2.67 -48.85 -23.49
C LEU A 3 4.01 -49.29 -24.08
N SER A 4 4.33 -48.81 -25.29
CA SER A 4 5.64 -48.98 -25.91
C SER A 4 6.72 -48.28 -25.08
N TYR A 5 7.97 -48.78 -25.15
CA TYR A 5 9.11 -48.19 -24.45
C TYR A 5 9.25 -46.67 -24.71
N LYS A 6 9.05 -46.24 -25.97
CA LYS A 6 9.09 -44.82 -26.35
C LYS A 6 8.02 -43.99 -25.64
N GLN A 7 6.81 -44.55 -25.46
CA GLN A 7 5.71 -43.87 -24.78
C GLN A 7 5.96 -43.76 -23.28
N LYS A 8 6.52 -44.80 -22.65
CA LYS A 8 6.92 -44.75 -21.23
C LYS A 8 7.99 -43.70 -20.99
N LEU A 9 9.02 -43.68 -21.84
CA LEU A 9 10.10 -42.69 -21.76
C LEU A 9 9.57 -41.26 -21.91
N PHE A 10 8.67 -41.04 -22.87
CA PHE A 10 8.01 -39.75 -23.05
C PHE A 10 7.19 -39.34 -21.82
N ILE A 11 6.42 -40.26 -21.23
CA ILE A 11 5.63 -39.98 -20.02
C ILE A 11 6.54 -39.59 -18.86
N TYR A 12 7.65 -40.29 -18.62
CA TYR A 12 8.59 -39.93 -17.56
C TYR A 12 9.20 -38.55 -17.78
N PHE A 13 9.65 -38.26 -19.00
CA PHE A 13 10.18 -36.94 -19.34
C PHE A 13 9.12 -35.84 -19.14
N PHE A 14 7.89 -36.09 -19.57
CA PHE A 14 6.78 -35.16 -19.42
C PHE A 14 6.43 -34.92 -17.95
N ILE A 15 6.41 -35.95 -17.10
CA ILE A 15 6.15 -35.81 -15.66
C ILE A 15 7.23 -34.95 -15.01
N VAL A 16 8.50 -35.21 -15.31
CA VAL A 16 9.62 -34.42 -14.78
C VAL A 16 9.51 -32.97 -15.23
N PHE A 17 9.27 -32.73 -16.52
CA PHE A 17 9.09 -31.39 -17.07
C PHE A 17 7.90 -30.65 -16.44
N ALA A 18 6.75 -31.32 -16.27
CA ALA A 18 5.57 -30.75 -15.63
C ALA A 18 5.84 -30.40 -14.17
N ALA A 19 6.52 -31.27 -13.42
CA ALA A 19 6.91 -31.01 -12.04
C ALA A 19 7.81 -29.77 -11.92
N PHE A 20 8.83 -29.65 -12.78
CA PHE A 20 9.68 -28.45 -12.83
C PHE A 20 8.89 -27.19 -13.18
N THR A 21 7.97 -27.28 -14.14
CA THR A 21 7.14 -26.14 -14.57
C THR A 21 6.27 -25.61 -13.42
N VAL A 22 5.66 -26.50 -12.63
CA VAL A 22 4.86 -26.13 -11.46
C VAL A 22 5.71 -25.43 -10.40
N VAL A 23 6.89 -25.98 -10.08
CA VAL A 23 7.81 -25.39 -9.09
C VAL A 23 8.28 -24.01 -9.52
N ILE A 24 8.70 -23.86 -10.79
CA ILE A 24 9.16 -22.58 -11.33
C ILE A 24 8.02 -21.55 -11.32
N THR A 25 6.81 -21.93 -11.73
CA THR A 25 5.66 -21.03 -11.76
C THR A 25 5.31 -20.53 -10.37
N PHE A 26 5.27 -21.43 -9.37
CA PHE A 26 5.04 -21.05 -7.98
C PHE A 26 6.10 -20.07 -7.46
N PHE A 27 7.38 -20.36 -7.73
CA PHE A 27 8.47 -19.47 -7.34
C PHE A 27 8.38 -18.09 -8.01
N GLN A 28 8.06 -18.05 -9.31
CA GLN A 28 7.90 -16.80 -10.05
C GLN A 28 6.74 -15.96 -9.51
N GLN A 29 5.59 -16.57 -9.22
CA GLN A 29 4.45 -15.86 -8.64
C GLN A 29 4.78 -15.23 -7.27
N ASN A 30 5.48 -15.96 -6.41
CA ASN A 30 5.91 -15.45 -5.11
C ASN A 30 6.88 -14.26 -5.26
N ARG A 31 7.83 -14.36 -6.19
CA ARG A 31 8.77 -13.26 -6.48
C ARG A 31 8.07 -12.04 -7.06
N GLU A 32 7.14 -12.23 -7.97
CA GLU A 32 6.37 -11.14 -8.58
C GLU A 32 5.53 -10.41 -7.52
N LYS A 33 4.86 -11.15 -6.62
CA LYS A 33 4.11 -10.56 -5.52
C LYS A 33 5.00 -9.73 -4.58
N ALA A 34 6.17 -10.24 -4.22
CA ALA A 34 7.13 -9.51 -3.38
C ALA A 34 7.62 -8.23 -4.08
N TYR A 35 7.96 -8.32 -5.37
CA TYR A 35 8.41 -7.17 -6.16
C TYR A 35 7.34 -6.08 -6.29
N LYS A 36 6.07 -6.47 -6.57
CA LYS A 36 4.94 -5.54 -6.61
C LYS A 36 4.74 -4.82 -5.27
N THR A 37 4.85 -5.57 -4.17
CA THR A 37 4.69 -5.03 -2.82
C THR A 37 5.77 -4.02 -2.49
N GLU A 38 7.04 -4.29 -2.80
CA GLU A 38 8.13 -3.33 -2.57
C GLU A 38 8.02 -2.10 -3.48
N THR A 39 7.65 -2.28 -4.75
CA THR A 39 7.42 -1.16 -5.67
C THR A 39 6.34 -0.22 -5.13
N LEU A 40 5.25 -0.79 -4.59
CA LEU A 40 4.18 -0.03 -3.98
C LEU A 40 4.64 0.70 -2.71
N ARG A 41 5.45 0.03 -1.87
CA ARG A 41 6.05 0.63 -0.67
C ARG A 41 6.91 1.85 -1.02
N THR A 42 7.84 1.70 -1.96
CA THR A 42 8.73 2.79 -2.40
C THR A 42 7.94 3.94 -3.02
N THR A 43 6.99 3.63 -3.90
CA THR A 43 6.16 4.66 -4.56
C THR A 43 5.34 5.46 -3.54
N LEU A 44 4.75 4.79 -2.55
CA LEU A 44 3.99 5.44 -1.49
C LEU A 44 4.88 6.24 -0.53
N ASP A 45 6.11 5.81 -0.28
CA ASP A 45 7.11 6.58 0.47
C ASP A 45 7.45 7.88 -0.27
N ASP A 46 7.74 7.81 -1.56
CA ASP A 46 8.00 8.98 -2.41
C ASP A 46 6.82 9.96 -2.42
N TYR A 47 5.59 9.46 -2.56
CA TYR A 47 4.39 10.29 -2.47
C TYR A 47 4.23 10.94 -1.11
N SER A 48 4.48 10.21 -0.02
CA SER A 48 4.42 10.76 1.32
C SER A 48 5.44 11.90 1.50
N ASP A 49 6.65 11.78 0.95
CA ASP A 49 7.68 12.81 1.02
C ASP A 49 7.32 14.06 0.20
N ILE A 50 6.74 13.88 -1.00
CA ILE A 50 6.27 15.00 -1.82
C ILE A 50 5.15 15.76 -1.07
N ILE A 51 4.19 15.04 -0.50
CA ILE A 51 3.08 15.63 0.24
C ILE A 51 3.60 16.33 1.51
N ALA A 52 4.53 15.72 2.24
CA ALA A 52 5.14 16.31 3.43
C ALA A 52 5.83 17.64 3.12
N ARG A 53 6.65 17.67 2.05
CA ARG A 53 7.32 18.89 1.60
C ARG A 53 6.31 19.97 1.23
N TYR A 54 5.22 19.62 0.54
CA TYR A 54 4.15 20.56 0.20
C TYR A 54 3.46 21.11 1.47
N VAL A 55 3.09 20.24 2.42
CA VAL A 55 2.49 20.63 3.71
C VAL A 55 3.40 21.57 4.49
N GLN A 56 4.70 21.28 4.54
CA GLN A 56 5.70 22.07 5.25
C GLN A 56 5.96 23.42 4.57
N GLN A 57 6.15 23.43 3.26
CA GLN A 57 6.46 24.64 2.48
C GLN A 57 5.36 25.70 2.58
N TYR A 58 4.09 25.27 2.62
CA TYR A 58 2.94 26.17 2.69
C TYR A 58 2.31 26.26 4.10
N HIS A 59 2.94 25.66 5.12
CA HIS A 59 2.47 25.63 6.51
C HIS A 59 0.99 25.26 6.65
N LEU A 60 0.53 24.27 5.87
CA LEU A 60 -0.90 24.02 5.67
C LEU A 60 -1.63 23.63 6.97
N ILE A 61 -0.96 22.92 7.88
CA ILE A 61 -1.53 22.49 9.17
C ILE A 61 -1.76 23.70 10.08
N ASN A 62 -0.74 24.55 10.23
CA ASN A 62 -0.81 25.74 11.08
C ASN A 62 -1.82 26.76 10.55
N ASN A 63 -1.93 26.88 9.22
CA ASN A 63 -2.83 27.85 8.58
C ASN A 63 -4.25 27.30 8.37
N GLY A 64 -4.51 26.02 8.66
CA GLY A 64 -5.81 25.38 8.41
C GLY A 64 -6.17 25.25 6.93
N GLN A 65 -5.21 25.36 6.02
CA GLN A 65 -5.41 25.38 4.57
C GLN A 65 -5.28 23.99 3.92
N MET A 66 -5.78 22.96 4.59
CA MET A 66 -5.70 21.57 4.12
C MET A 66 -6.34 21.35 2.74
N ASP A 67 -7.35 22.14 2.36
CA ASP A 67 -7.99 22.06 1.04
C ASP A 67 -7.00 22.28 -0.13
N SER A 68 -5.90 23.00 0.09
CA SER A 68 -4.82 23.20 -0.89
C SER A 68 -4.11 21.90 -1.27
N LEU A 69 -4.24 20.82 -0.48
CA LEU A 69 -3.69 19.50 -0.83
C LEU A 69 -4.23 18.96 -2.15
N LYS A 70 -5.41 19.40 -2.59
CA LYS A 70 -5.96 19.04 -3.91
C LYS A 70 -5.03 19.43 -5.06
N ASN A 71 -4.26 20.51 -4.90
CA ASN A 71 -3.33 21.01 -5.92
C ASN A 71 -2.14 20.09 -6.14
N VAL A 72 -1.70 19.35 -5.11
CA VAL A 72 -0.63 18.35 -5.24
C VAL A 72 -1.20 16.97 -5.57
N LEU A 73 -2.38 16.63 -5.05
CA LEU A 73 -3.03 15.34 -5.30
C LEU A 73 -3.41 15.12 -6.77
N VAL A 74 -3.64 16.19 -7.55
CA VAL A 74 -3.90 16.07 -9.00
C VAL A 74 -2.72 15.50 -9.79
N LEU A 75 -1.51 15.57 -9.24
CA LEU A 75 -0.28 15.01 -9.84
C LEU A 75 -0.07 13.54 -9.48
N MET A 76 -0.93 12.98 -8.62
CA MET A 76 -0.85 11.62 -8.11
C MET A 76 -1.97 10.75 -8.71
N PRO A 77 -1.91 9.40 -8.55
CA PRO A 77 -2.99 8.54 -9.00
C PRO A 77 -4.33 8.95 -8.40
N SER A 78 -5.39 8.95 -9.21
CA SER A 78 -6.73 9.41 -8.79
C SER A 78 -7.36 8.57 -7.68
N ASN A 79 -6.91 7.33 -7.51
CA ASN A 79 -7.33 6.41 -6.45
C ASN A 79 -6.40 6.42 -5.22
N LEU A 80 -5.42 7.32 -5.17
CA LEU A 80 -4.56 7.51 -4.00
C LEU A 80 -5.40 8.06 -2.85
N ARG A 81 -5.45 7.31 -1.75
CA ARG A 81 -6.02 7.78 -0.50
C ARG A 81 -4.93 8.48 0.29
N LEU A 82 -5.20 9.71 0.74
CA LEU A 82 -4.35 10.48 1.63
C LEU A 82 -5.12 10.76 2.91
N THR A 83 -4.52 10.41 4.05
CA THR A 83 -4.95 10.82 5.38
C THR A 83 -3.76 11.49 6.09
N ILE A 84 -3.97 12.66 6.68
CA ILE A 84 -3.00 13.28 7.62
C ILE A 84 -3.52 13.06 9.03
N VAL A 85 -2.68 12.54 9.91
CA VAL A 85 -3.05 12.14 11.27
C VAL A 85 -2.07 12.76 12.26
N ASP A 86 -2.53 13.34 13.36
CA ASP A 86 -1.63 13.76 14.44
C ASP A 86 -1.13 12.57 15.30
N HIS A 87 -0.27 12.84 16.28
CA HIS A 87 0.29 11.79 17.14
C HIS A 87 -0.71 11.17 18.12
N ASP A 88 -1.83 11.84 18.38
CA ASP A 88 -2.94 11.28 19.17
C ASP A 88 -3.87 10.43 18.30
N GLY A 89 -3.58 10.30 17.01
CA GLY A 89 -4.34 9.53 16.04
C GLY A 89 -5.57 10.25 15.49
N LYS A 90 -5.76 11.53 15.82
CA LYS A 90 -6.85 12.32 15.24
C LYS A 90 -6.51 12.67 13.79
N VAL A 91 -7.50 12.47 12.93
CA VAL A 91 -7.37 12.78 11.51
C VAL A 91 -7.54 14.29 11.29
N LEU A 92 -6.53 14.90 10.70
CA LEU A 92 -6.50 16.31 10.33
C LEU A 92 -7.04 16.54 8.92
N TYR A 93 -6.86 15.55 8.03
CA TYR A 93 -7.33 15.58 6.65
C TYR A 93 -7.53 14.16 6.13
N ASP A 94 -8.57 13.94 5.31
CA ASP A 94 -8.77 12.72 4.53
C ASP A 94 -9.41 13.06 3.19
N ASN A 95 -8.87 12.56 2.08
CA ASN A 95 -9.38 12.83 0.74
C ASN A 95 -10.44 11.81 0.24
N SER A 96 -10.75 10.80 1.04
CA SER A 96 -11.62 9.68 0.69
C SER A 96 -12.86 9.56 1.57
N LEU A 97 -12.98 10.38 2.61
CA LEU A 97 -14.15 10.43 3.47
C LEU A 97 -15.19 11.39 2.88
N ASP A 98 -16.40 10.89 2.65
CA ASP A 98 -17.57 11.74 2.65
C ASP A 98 -17.71 12.32 4.06
N LYS A 99 -17.74 13.65 4.18
CA LYS A 99 -17.69 14.41 5.44
C LYS A 99 -18.79 14.03 6.46
N GLU A 100 -19.74 13.19 6.07
CA GLU A 100 -20.91 12.78 6.84
C GLU A 100 -20.66 11.57 7.77
N GLN A 101 -19.60 10.78 7.54
CA GLN A 101 -19.24 9.68 8.45
C GLN A 101 -18.22 10.16 9.47
N GLY A 102 -18.59 10.14 10.75
CA GLY A 102 -17.73 10.55 11.86
C GLY A 102 -16.33 9.98 11.73
N ILE A 103 -15.32 10.83 11.90
CA ILE A 103 -13.93 10.47 11.62
C ILE A 103 -13.39 9.63 12.78
N GLU A 104 -13.22 8.32 12.55
CA GLU A 104 -12.60 7.40 13.51
C GLU A 104 -11.18 7.87 13.83
N ASN A 105 -10.72 7.68 15.07
CA ASN A 105 -9.32 7.87 15.43
C ASN A 105 -8.46 6.75 14.80
N HIS A 106 -7.30 7.10 14.25
CA HIS A 106 -6.39 6.20 13.54
C HIS A 106 -5.20 5.71 14.37
N LEU A 107 -5.09 6.04 15.65
CA LEU A 107 -3.96 5.66 16.49
C LEU A 107 -3.74 4.15 16.47
N LEU A 108 -4.81 3.37 16.57
CA LEU A 108 -4.76 1.90 16.61
C LEU A 108 -4.62 1.23 15.23
N ARG A 109 -4.45 2.00 14.16
CA ARG A 109 -4.18 1.39 12.85
C ARG A 109 -2.78 0.74 12.88
N PRO A 110 -2.62 -0.50 12.39
CA PRO A 110 -1.33 -1.19 12.44
C PRO A 110 -0.23 -0.40 11.75
N GLU A 111 -0.50 0.22 10.60
CA GLU A 111 0.48 1.05 9.89
C GLU A 111 0.93 2.28 10.71
N ILE A 112 0.04 2.87 11.53
CA ILE A 112 0.36 4.02 12.39
C ILE A 112 1.13 3.55 13.63
N GLN A 113 0.73 2.44 14.26
CA GLN A 113 1.42 1.84 15.39
C GLN A 113 2.87 1.46 15.04
N THR A 114 3.09 0.89 13.86
CA THR A 114 4.45 0.60 13.39
C THR A 114 5.23 1.88 13.10
N ALA A 115 4.62 2.87 12.44
CA ALA A 115 5.28 4.14 12.14
C ALA A 115 5.67 4.94 13.38
N LEU A 116 4.89 4.85 14.47
CA LEU A 116 5.24 5.45 15.78
C LEU A 116 6.59 4.96 16.30
N ILE A 117 6.93 3.69 16.07
CA ILE A 117 8.14 3.05 16.60
C ILE A 117 9.29 3.11 15.58
N GLN A 118 8.99 2.83 14.30
CA GLN A 118 9.97 2.60 13.24
C GLN A 118 10.08 3.76 12.25
N LYS A 119 9.37 4.87 12.48
CA LYS A 119 9.20 6.02 11.57
C LYS A 119 8.45 5.74 10.27
N THR A 120 8.34 4.48 9.87
CA THR A 120 7.48 4.02 8.78
C THR A 120 6.71 2.78 9.20
N GLY A 121 5.56 2.54 8.58
CA GLY A 121 4.71 1.40 8.88
C GLY A 121 3.81 1.06 7.70
N THR A 122 3.44 -0.21 7.59
CA THR A 122 2.62 -0.70 6.48
C THR A 122 1.56 -1.68 6.96
N ALA A 123 0.46 -1.76 6.21
CA ALA A 123 -0.58 -2.74 6.45
C ALA A 123 -1.38 -3.02 5.17
N ILE A 124 -1.63 -4.29 4.88
CA ILE A 124 -2.60 -4.69 3.86
C ILE A 124 -3.91 -4.99 4.57
N ARG A 125 -5.00 -4.33 4.17
CA ARG A 125 -6.32 -4.58 4.75
C ARG A 125 -7.45 -4.20 3.80
N LEU A 126 -8.58 -4.85 4.01
CA LEU A 126 -9.84 -4.48 3.38
C LEU A 126 -10.32 -3.10 3.86
N SER A 127 -10.62 -2.20 2.93
CA SER A 127 -11.19 -0.90 3.20
C SER A 127 -12.63 -1.04 3.71
N LYS A 128 -12.96 -0.41 4.85
CA LYS A 128 -14.32 -0.42 5.42
C LYS A 128 -15.35 0.20 4.46
N SER A 129 -14.99 1.31 3.82
CA SER A 129 -15.88 2.10 2.97
C SER A 129 -16.03 1.52 1.56
N THR A 130 -14.92 1.11 0.94
CA THR A 130 -14.93 0.68 -0.47
C THR A 130 -14.94 -0.83 -0.66
N LYS A 131 -14.72 -1.63 0.40
CA LYS A 131 -14.59 -3.10 0.33
C LYS A 131 -13.51 -3.60 -0.63
N VAL A 132 -12.52 -2.77 -0.94
CA VAL A 132 -11.34 -3.10 -1.75
C VAL A 132 -10.15 -3.30 -0.82
N GLU A 133 -9.25 -4.23 -1.14
CA GLU A 133 -8.00 -4.42 -0.42
C GLU A 133 -7.02 -3.30 -0.77
N TYR A 134 -6.45 -2.65 0.25
CA TYR A 134 -5.51 -1.56 0.07
C TYR A 134 -4.20 -1.88 0.78
N TYR A 135 -3.12 -1.43 0.17
CA TYR A 135 -1.82 -1.33 0.81
C TYR A 135 -1.69 0.06 1.43
N TYR A 136 -1.69 0.12 2.75
CA TYR A 136 -1.50 1.35 3.51
C TYR A 136 -0.03 1.50 3.88
N PHE A 137 0.50 2.68 3.65
CA PHE A 137 1.81 3.12 4.09
C PHE A 137 1.64 4.35 4.97
N ALA A 138 2.34 4.41 6.09
CA ALA A 138 2.39 5.57 6.96
C ALA A 138 3.84 5.92 7.29
N LYS A 139 4.12 7.22 7.33
CA LYS A 139 5.44 7.76 7.70
C LYS A 139 5.29 8.93 8.67
N ASP A 140 6.14 8.92 9.68
CA ASP A 140 6.21 9.91 10.75
C ASP A 140 7.05 11.12 10.30
N TYR A 141 6.43 12.31 10.31
CA TYR A 141 7.07 13.59 10.03
C TYR A 141 7.18 14.46 11.29
N MET A 142 7.46 13.83 12.44
CA MET A 142 7.70 14.40 13.78
C MET A 142 6.46 14.93 14.52
N ASN A 143 5.59 15.67 13.83
CA ASN A 143 4.40 16.28 14.44
C ASN A 143 3.09 15.68 13.92
N TYR A 144 3.17 14.87 12.86
CA TYR A 144 2.04 14.23 12.22
C TYR A 144 2.54 13.06 11.36
N PHE A 145 1.63 12.14 11.06
CA PHE A 145 1.80 11.11 10.07
C PHE A 145 1.19 11.54 8.74
N ILE A 146 1.89 11.24 7.65
CA ILE A 146 1.24 11.11 6.35
C ILE A 146 1.00 9.64 6.10
N ARG A 147 -0.26 9.33 5.86
CA ARG A 147 -0.73 7.98 5.57
C ARG A 147 -1.31 7.98 4.17
N VAL A 148 -0.73 7.17 3.29
CA VAL A 148 -1.15 7.04 1.90
C VAL A 148 -1.51 5.59 1.58
N ALA A 149 -2.42 5.39 0.64
CA ALA A 149 -2.82 4.04 0.23
C ALA A 149 -3.29 3.96 -1.21
N LEU A 150 -2.98 2.83 -1.84
CA LEU A 150 -3.48 2.43 -3.15
C LEU A 150 -4.08 1.01 -3.06
N PRO A 151 -5.01 0.66 -3.96
CA PRO A 151 -5.50 -0.71 -4.07
C PRO A 151 -4.33 -1.69 -4.24
N TYR A 152 -4.38 -2.82 -3.53
CA TYR A 152 -3.39 -3.90 -3.59
C TYR A 152 -3.79 -4.98 -4.60
#